data_AF-A0A3D1T848-F1
#
_entry.id   AF-A0A3D1T848-F1
#
_cell.length_a   1.000
_cell.length_b   1.000
_cell.length_c   1.000
_cell.angle_alpha   90.00
_cell.angle_beta   90.00
_cell.angle_gamma   90.00
#
_symmetry.space_group_name_H-M   'P 1'
#
loop_
_entity.id
_entity.type
_entity.pdbx_description
1 polymer ?
#
loop_
_entity_poly.entity_id
_entity_poly.type
_entity_poly.pdbx_seq_one_letter_code
_entity_poly.pdbx_strand_id
1 'polypeptide(L)'
;STWIVLDVLIEKSPDAMDEEWDLAMDDTARQFAQNPPTEAYLGIPFYPGWVYAPEISAGMSMDNDYHYYVFFSNDAPAKVAEFYQQRLNQKPSTGGGFYIFALKGNLPIPDEGLVIQLNTGFKDMPQTIITVQKMID
;
A
#
# COMPACT_ATOMS: atom_id res chain seq x y z
N SER A 1 21.38 -35.59 -44.19
CA SER A 1 20.09 -35.26 -43.55
C SER A 1 20.23 -33.95 -42.83
N THR A 2 19.40 -32.96 -43.15
CA THR A 2 19.43 -31.63 -42.53
C THR A 2 18.25 -31.53 -41.56
N TRP A 3 18.52 -31.21 -40.30
CA TRP A 3 17.49 -30.99 -39.28
C TRP A 3 17.34 -29.49 -39.07
N ILE A 4 16.11 -29.01 -39.11
CA ILE A 4 15.74 -27.63 -38.78
C ILE A 4 15.19 -27.67 -37.34
N VAL A 5 15.78 -26.91 -36.43
CA VAL A 5 15.26 -26.70 -35.08
C VAL A 5 14.33 -25.50 -35.13
N LEU A 6 13.07 -25.70 -34.77
CA LEU A 6 12.07 -24.64 -34.69
C LEU A 6 11.86 -24.32 -33.21
N ASP A 7 12.43 -23.20 -32.75
CA ASP A 7 12.14 -22.67 -31.42
C ASP A 7 10.78 -21.98 -31.45
N VAL A 8 9.75 -22.68 -30.95
CA VAL A 8 8.41 -22.11 -30.80
C VAL A 8 8.35 -21.38 -29.46
N LEU A 9 8.37 -20.05 -29.50
CA LEU A 9 8.03 -19.24 -28.34
C LEU A 9 6.51 -19.36 -28.11
N ILE A 10 6.11 -20.01 -27.03
CA ILE A 10 4.70 -20.05 -26.61
C ILE A 10 4.51 -18.91 -25.60
N GLU A 11 4.01 -17.77 -26.08
CA GLU A 11 3.56 -16.69 -25.21
C GLU A 11 2.10 -16.96 -24.79
N LYS A 12 1.80 -16.76 -23.50
CA LYS A 12 0.42 -16.84 -22.99
C LYS A 12 -0.42 -15.75 -23.64
N SER A 13 -1.71 -16.02 -23.87
CA SER A 13 -2.62 -14.96 -24.32
C SER A 13 -2.80 -13.91 -23.20
N PRO A 14 -3.06 -12.65 -23.56
CA PRO A 14 -3.34 -11.58 -22.59
C PRO A 14 -4.43 -11.98 -21.57
N ASP A 15 -5.53 -12.58 -22.02
CA ASP A 15 -6.62 -13.02 -21.13
C ASP A 15 -6.17 -14.03 -20.07
N ALA A 16 -5.25 -14.94 -20.42
CA ALA A 16 -4.73 -15.94 -19.49
C ALA A 16 -3.70 -15.34 -18.52
N MET A 17 -3.07 -14.23 -18.90
CA MET A 17 -2.24 -13.45 -17.98
C MET A 17 -3.14 -12.70 -17.01
N ASP A 18 -4.15 -11.97 -17.50
CA ASP A 18 -5.08 -11.20 -16.66
C ASP A 18 -5.77 -12.07 -15.60
N GLU A 19 -6.22 -13.28 -15.94
CA GLU A 19 -6.77 -14.22 -14.96
C GLU A 19 -5.76 -14.66 -13.89
N GLU A 20 -4.48 -14.85 -14.27
CA GLU A 20 -3.41 -15.21 -13.33
C GLU A 20 -3.08 -14.04 -12.39
N TRP A 21 -3.10 -12.81 -12.90
CA TRP A 21 -2.95 -11.58 -12.12
C TRP A 21 -4.08 -11.41 -11.10
N ASP A 22 -5.33 -11.59 -11.51
CA ASP A 22 -6.49 -11.50 -10.62
C ASP A 22 -6.43 -12.56 -9.50
N LEU A 23 -6.05 -13.80 -9.84
CA LEU A 23 -5.89 -14.86 -8.84
C LEU A 23 -4.75 -14.55 -7.85
N ALA A 24 -3.63 -14.02 -8.34
CA ALA A 24 -2.52 -13.61 -7.50
C ALA A 24 -2.92 -12.46 -6.56
N MET A 25 -3.66 -11.46 -7.05
CA MET A 25 -4.24 -10.39 -6.23
C MET A 25 -5.12 -10.95 -5.10
N ASP A 26 -6.04 -11.85 -5.44
CA ASP A 26 -6.97 -12.45 -4.48
C ASP A 26 -6.24 -13.26 -3.40
N ASP A 27 -5.19 -13.98 -3.78
CA ASP A 27 -4.36 -14.73 -2.84
C ASP A 27 -3.59 -13.78 -1.90
N THR A 28 -2.97 -12.73 -2.42
CA THR A 28 -2.29 -11.70 -1.59
C THR A 28 -3.28 -10.98 -0.68
N ALA A 29 -4.46 -10.62 -1.18
CA ALA A 29 -5.52 -9.99 -0.38
C ALA A 29 -5.96 -10.90 0.78
N ARG A 30 -6.13 -12.20 0.52
CA ARG A 30 -6.44 -13.19 1.57
C ARG A 30 -5.31 -13.29 2.60
N GLN A 31 -4.04 -13.31 2.17
CA GLN A 31 -2.90 -13.33 3.08
C GLN A 31 -2.86 -12.09 3.98
N PHE A 32 -3.09 -10.91 3.41
CA PHE A 32 -3.12 -9.63 4.12
C PHE A 32 -4.30 -9.54 5.09
N ALA A 33 -5.45 -10.11 4.74
CA ALA A 33 -6.61 -10.18 5.62
C ALA A 33 -6.39 -11.15 6.80
N GLN A 34 -5.73 -12.29 6.56
CA GLN A 34 -5.41 -13.28 7.59
C GLN A 34 -4.30 -12.83 8.53
N ASN A 35 -3.35 -12.04 8.01
CA ASN A 35 -2.20 -11.54 8.73
C ASN A 35 -2.17 -10.01 8.63
N PRO A 36 -3.11 -9.30 9.27
CA PRO A 36 -3.10 -7.86 9.28
C PRO A 36 -1.80 -7.36 9.93
N PRO A 37 -1.27 -6.21 9.49
CA PRO A 37 -0.05 -5.66 10.06
C PRO A 37 -0.25 -5.31 11.54
N THR A 38 0.84 -5.23 12.29
CA THR A 38 0.86 -4.81 13.70
C THR A 38 1.51 -3.44 13.85
N GLU A 39 1.22 -2.71 14.94
CA GLU A 39 1.88 -1.44 15.25
C GLU A 39 3.41 -1.58 15.26
N ALA A 40 3.91 -2.67 15.85
CA ALA A 40 5.32 -2.95 15.95
C ALA A 40 5.97 -3.15 14.56
N TYR A 41 5.28 -3.86 13.67
CA TYR A 41 5.77 -4.07 12.31
C TYR A 41 5.72 -2.78 11.47
N LEU A 42 4.63 -2.00 11.57
CA LEU A 42 4.50 -0.73 10.85
C LEU A 42 5.40 0.38 11.41
N GLY A 43 5.83 0.27 12.66
CA GLY A 43 6.61 1.30 13.35
C GLY A 43 5.79 2.54 13.73
N ILE A 44 4.45 2.45 13.71
CA ILE A 44 3.54 3.54 14.05
C ILE A 44 2.39 3.02 14.93
N PRO A 45 1.84 3.86 15.83
CA PRO A 45 0.61 3.51 16.52
C PRO A 45 -0.58 3.50 15.55
N PHE A 46 -1.56 2.66 15.85
CA PHE A 46 -2.79 2.58 15.09
C PHE A 46 -3.65 3.82 15.34
N TYR A 47 -4.23 4.35 14.26
CA TYR A 47 -5.17 5.45 14.40
C TYR A 47 -6.48 4.95 15.03
N PRO A 48 -7.02 5.62 16.05
CA PRO A 48 -8.26 5.20 16.68
C PRO A 48 -9.43 5.13 15.68
N GLY A 49 -10.05 3.95 15.56
CA GLY A 49 -11.24 3.75 14.74
C GLY A 49 -10.99 3.72 13.23
N TRP A 50 -9.74 3.58 12.78
CA TRP A 50 -9.47 3.32 11.37
C TRP A 50 -9.96 1.93 10.93
N VAL A 51 -10.09 1.74 9.63
CA VAL A 51 -10.50 0.46 9.02
C VAL A 51 -9.42 0.00 8.06
N TYR A 52 -8.88 -1.19 8.27
CA TYR A 52 -7.88 -1.79 7.39
C TYR A 52 -8.54 -2.34 6.12
N ALA A 53 -7.93 -2.08 4.96
CA ALA A 53 -8.41 -2.51 3.66
C ALA A 53 -7.40 -3.49 3.00
N PRO A 54 -7.50 -4.80 3.27
CA PRO A 54 -6.52 -5.79 2.80
C PRO A 54 -6.51 -5.93 1.28
N GLU A 55 -7.65 -5.85 0.61
CA GLU A 55 -7.75 -5.93 -0.85
C GLU A 55 -7.02 -4.77 -1.55
N ILE A 56 -7.24 -3.54 -1.06
CA ILE A 56 -6.56 -2.34 -1.60
C ILE A 56 -5.06 -2.40 -1.31
N SER A 57 -4.69 -2.90 -0.12
CA SER A 57 -3.30 -3.08 0.28
C SER A 57 -2.57 -4.08 -0.64
N ALA A 58 -3.20 -5.21 -0.93
CA ALA A 58 -2.68 -6.22 -1.84
C ALA A 58 -2.53 -5.68 -3.26
N GLY A 59 -3.55 -5.02 -3.79
CA GLY A 59 -3.49 -4.41 -5.13
C GLY A 59 -2.37 -3.36 -5.27
N MET A 60 -2.05 -2.63 -4.20
CA MET A 60 -0.92 -1.68 -4.20
C MET A 60 0.46 -2.37 -4.04
N SER A 61 0.49 -3.65 -3.66
CA SER A 61 1.72 -4.38 -3.28
C SER A 61 2.16 -5.45 -4.29
N MET A 62 1.47 -5.60 -5.42
CA MET A 62 1.68 -6.73 -6.34
C MET A 62 3.05 -6.82 -7.01
N ASP A 63 3.67 -5.68 -7.35
CA ASP A 63 4.93 -5.63 -8.11
C ASP A 63 5.94 -4.64 -7.54
N ASN A 64 5.97 -4.53 -6.23
CA ASN A 64 6.81 -3.53 -5.59
C ASN A 64 7.75 -4.19 -4.60
N ASP A 65 8.94 -3.61 -4.45
CA ASP A 65 9.86 -3.91 -3.35
C ASP A 65 9.28 -3.47 -1.98
N TYR A 66 7.99 -3.15 -1.95
CA TYR A 66 7.26 -2.59 -0.83
C TYR A 66 5.89 -3.25 -0.67
N HIS A 67 5.51 -3.46 0.58
CA HIS A 67 4.13 -3.64 0.97
C HIS A 67 3.51 -2.31 1.37
N TYR A 68 2.33 -2.04 0.83
CA TYR A 68 1.51 -0.88 1.17
C TYR A 68 0.32 -1.34 1.99
N TYR A 69 0.23 -0.86 3.22
CA TYR A 69 -0.88 -1.13 4.12
C TYR A 69 -1.81 0.08 4.14
N VAL A 70 -3.05 -0.13 3.71
CA VAL A 70 -4.03 0.93 3.50
C VAL A 70 -5.11 0.85 4.56
N PHE A 71 -5.33 1.98 5.21
CA PHE A 71 -6.36 2.17 6.22
C PHE A 71 -7.21 3.39 5.87
N PHE A 72 -8.46 3.39 6.34
CA PHE A 72 -9.38 4.50 6.16
C PHE A 72 -9.84 5.07 7.49
N SER A 73 -10.06 6.39 7.52
CA SER A 73 -10.60 7.08 8.69
C SER A 73 -11.73 8.04 8.32
N ASN A 74 -12.72 8.13 9.21
CA ASN A 74 -13.81 9.11 9.12
C ASN A 74 -13.37 10.51 9.56
N ASP A 75 -12.15 10.68 10.08
CA ASP A 75 -11.61 11.98 10.47
C ASP A 75 -10.89 12.66 9.30
N ALA A 76 -10.82 14.00 9.32
CA ALA A 76 -10.20 14.77 8.25
C ALA A 76 -8.68 14.54 8.20
N PRO A 77 -8.02 14.64 7.02
CA PRO A 77 -6.58 14.35 6.89
C PRO A 77 -5.71 15.15 7.85
N ALA A 78 -6.03 16.43 8.09
CA ALA A 78 -5.30 17.28 9.02
C ALA A 78 -5.35 16.78 10.47
N LYS A 79 -6.49 16.26 10.93
CA LYS A 79 -6.65 15.69 12.28
C LYS A 79 -5.86 14.40 12.43
N VAL A 80 -5.86 13.56 11.40
CA VAL A 80 -5.05 12.33 11.38
C VAL A 80 -3.56 12.67 11.37
N ALA A 81 -3.14 13.65 10.57
CA ALA A 81 -1.74 14.10 10.52
C ALA A 81 -1.28 14.70 11.86
N GLU A 82 -2.12 15.48 12.55
CA GLU A 82 -1.80 16.01 13.88
C GLU A 82 -1.56 14.90 14.91
N PHE A 83 -2.39 13.84 14.89
CA PHE A 83 -2.17 12.67 15.74
C PHE A 83 -0.78 12.06 15.51
N TYR A 84 -0.40 11.80 14.25
CA TYR A 84 0.89 11.21 13.95
C TYR A 84 2.05 12.15 14.22
N GLN A 85 1.90 13.45 13.99
CA GLN A 85 2.90 14.45 14.36
C GLN A 85 3.22 14.41 15.86
N GLN A 86 2.21 14.29 16.72
CA GLN A 86 2.39 14.19 18.17
C GLN A 86 3.03 12.85 18.57
N ARG A 87 2.60 11.74 17.96
CA ARG A 87 3.06 10.40 18.31
C ARG A 87 4.47 10.09 17.82
N LEU A 88 4.83 10.59 16.64
CA LEU A 88 6.15 10.39 16.03
C LEU A 88 7.15 11.48 16.44
N ASN A 89 6.67 12.55 17.10
CA ASN A 89 7.47 13.73 17.45
C ASN A 89 8.21 14.31 16.22
N GLN A 90 7.53 14.32 15.08
CA GLN A 90 8.07 14.70 13.78
C GLN A 90 7.04 15.55 13.04
N LYS A 91 7.50 16.55 12.27
CA LYS A 91 6.60 17.30 11.37
C LYS A 91 6.48 16.58 10.03
N PRO A 92 5.28 16.47 9.45
CA PRO A 92 5.13 15.95 8.10
C PRO A 92 5.71 16.94 7.08
N SER A 93 6.18 16.42 5.95
CA SER A 93 6.21 17.23 4.73
C SER A 93 4.81 17.40 4.19
N THR A 94 4.54 18.57 3.62
CA THR A 94 3.23 18.95 3.08
C THR A 94 3.40 19.49 1.68
N GLY A 95 2.53 19.07 0.77
CA GLY A 95 2.53 19.49 -0.63
C GLY A 95 1.56 18.61 -1.43
N GLY A 96 0.95 19.13 -2.49
CA GLY A 96 0.08 18.33 -3.35
C GLY A 96 -1.19 17.77 -2.70
N GLY A 97 -1.61 18.29 -1.52
CA GLY A 97 -2.84 17.87 -0.85
C GLY A 97 -2.70 16.66 0.09
N PHE A 98 -1.48 16.23 0.41
CA PHE A 98 -1.20 15.14 1.34
C PHE A 98 -0.16 15.54 2.40
N TYR A 99 -0.08 14.72 3.45
CA TYR A 99 0.94 14.75 4.49
C TYR A 99 1.79 13.49 4.38
N ILE A 100 3.11 13.63 4.48
CA ILE A 100 4.03 12.49 4.48
C ILE A 100 5.03 12.57 5.64
N PHE A 101 5.16 11.47 6.36
CA PHE A 101 6.17 11.26 7.38
C PHE A 101 7.17 10.22 6.87
N ALA A 102 8.46 10.55 6.93
CA ALA A 102 9.52 9.56 6.71
C ALA A 102 9.67 8.73 7.99
N LEU A 103 9.32 7.45 7.93
CA LEU A 103 9.54 6.47 9.01
C LEU A 103 10.96 5.91 8.94
N LYS A 104 11.48 5.75 7.72
CA LYS A 104 12.88 5.40 7.42
C LYS A 104 13.34 6.15 6.17
N GLY A 105 14.62 6.53 6.12
CA GLY A 105 15.16 7.32 5.02
C GLY A 105 14.83 8.80 5.15
N ASN A 106 14.83 9.53 4.02
CA ASN A 106 14.66 10.99 4.00
C ASN A 106 13.59 11.43 3.00
N LEU A 107 12.95 12.56 3.29
CA LEU A 107 12.02 13.22 2.37
C LEU A 107 12.75 13.77 1.12
N PRO A 108 12.06 13.93 -0.04
CA PRO A 108 10.62 13.75 -0.25
C PRO A 108 10.16 12.32 -0.50
N ILE A 109 11.08 11.38 -0.74
CA ILE A 109 10.78 9.97 -1.04
C ILE A 109 11.52 9.12 0.00
N PRO A 110 10.85 8.75 1.12
CA PRO A 110 11.45 7.93 2.15
C PRO A 110 11.51 6.45 1.73
N ASP A 111 12.38 5.68 2.38
CA ASP A 111 12.43 4.21 2.21
C ASP A 111 11.18 3.56 2.84
N GLU A 112 10.72 4.10 3.98
CA GLU A 112 9.44 3.72 4.57
C GLU A 112 8.69 4.97 4.96
N GLY A 113 7.41 5.01 4.64
CA GLY A 113 6.62 6.23 4.71
C GLY A 113 5.23 6.01 5.27
N LEU A 114 4.73 7.03 5.95
CA LEU A 114 3.32 7.18 6.29
C LEU A 114 2.76 8.35 5.48
N VAL A 115 1.78 8.06 4.63
CA VAL A 115 1.07 9.04 3.80
C VAL A 115 -0.36 9.17 4.29
N ILE A 116 -0.83 10.40 4.43
CA ILE A 116 -2.20 10.73 4.85
C ILE A 116 -2.78 11.70 3.83
N GLN A 117 -3.90 11.34 3.23
CA GLN A 117 -4.53 12.14 2.18
C GLN A 117 -6.05 12.00 2.17
N LEU A 118 -6.72 12.95 1.50
CA LEU A 118 -8.15 12.86 1.25
C LEU A 118 -8.45 11.64 0.35
N ASN A 119 -9.43 10.84 0.74
CA ASN A 119 -9.98 9.79 -0.10
C ASN A 119 -10.83 10.40 -1.21
N THR A 120 -10.26 10.45 -2.41
CA THR A 120 -10.94 10.90 -3.63
C THR A 120 -11.16 9.75 -4.63
N GLY A 121 -10.58 8.58 -4.37
CA GLY A 121 -10.53 7.46 -5.32
C GLY A 121 -11.42 6.26 -4.96
N PHE A 122 -11.66 6.01 -3.67
CA PHE A 122 -12.41 4.83 -3.21
C PHE A 122 -13.80 5.23 -2.76
N LYS A 123 -14.78 4.97 -3.62
CA LYS A 123 -16.20 5.20 -3.31
C LYS A 123 -16.63 4.36 -2.12
N ASP A 124 -17.54 4.89 -1.31
CA ASP A 124 -18.12 4.24 -0.12
C ASP A 124 -17.13 3.94 1.02
N MET A 125 -15.86 4.33 0.87
CA MET A 125 -14.86 4.30 1.93
C MET A 125 -14.78 5.64 2.69
N PRO A 126 -14.32 5.63 3.95
CA PRO A 126 -14.17 6.86 4.75
C PRO A 126 -13.31 7.94 4.11
N GLN A 127 -13.45 9.17 4.60
CA GLN A 127 -12.92 10.38 3.94
C GLN A 127 -11.39 10.48 3.87
N THR A 128 -10.64 9.78 4.72
CA THR A 128 -9.17 9.86 4.74
C THR A 128 -8.56 8.50 4.48
N ILE A 129 -7.55 8.48 3.61
CA ILE A 129 -6.67 7.33 3.37
C ILE A 129 -5.40 7.53 4.17
N ILE A 130 -4.98 6.46 4.85
CA ILE A 130 -3.72 6.35 5.58
C ILE A 130 -2.98 5.18 4.94
N THR A 131 -1.86 5.45 4.28
CA THR A 131 -1.04 4.43 3.62
C THR A 131 0.30 4.34 4.32
N VAL A 132 0.67 3.13 4.74
CA VAL A 132 2.00 2.84 5.28
C VAL A 132 2.78 2.01 4.28
N GLN A 133 3.89 2.53 3.79
CA GLN A 133 4.82 1.86 2.91
C GLN A 133 5.93 1.21 3.75
N LYS A 134 6.15 -0.09 3.52
CA LYS A 134 7.17 -0.91 4.18
C LYS A 134 7.99 -1.64 3.14
N MET A 135 9.32 -1.64 3.25
CA MET A 135 10.15 -2.49 2.39
C MET A 135 9.86 -3.96 2.66
N ILE A 136 9.90 -4.77 1.61
CA ILE A 136 9.91 -6.23 1.72
C ILE A 136 11.36 -6.64 2.01
N ASP A 137 11.55 -7.40 3.09
CA ASP A 137 12.88 -7.93 3.47
C ASP A 137 13.31 -9.11 2.60
#